data_AF-A0A920Q6X4-F1
#
_entry.id   AF-A0A920Q6X4-F1
#
_cell.length_a   1.000
_cell.length_b   1.000
_cell.length_c   1.000
_cell.angle_alpha   90.00
_cell.angle_beta   90.00
_cell.angle_gamma   90.00
#
_symmetry.space_group_name_H-M   'P 1'
#
loop_
_entity.id
_entity.type
_entity.pdbx_description
1 polymer ?
#
loop_
_entity_poly.entity_id
_entity_poly.type
_entity_poly.pdbx_seq_one_letter_code
_entity_poly.pdbx_strand_id
1 'polypeptide(L)'
;MLEEEYFRSNYNITAMLRLLFKSDFFKKSTFAKVKSPAETVIGTLKLVGDFKFPRPGLDLMTMNIRYMGQDLLNPPTVEGWHTGREWIDSGTLVERINFTADQVGNINHSGVKNIINRLSSVGPVLTAEQLVEGCLENLGSYQFGNRDPKPTLGTRRKRRRDPL
;
A
#
# COMPACT_ATOMS: atom_id res chain seq x y z
N MET A 1 -10.92 7.19 26.33
CA MET A 1 -9.96 6.14 25.87
C MET A 1 -8.49 6.59 25.82
N LEU A 2 -8.04 7.43 24.87
CA LEU A 2 -6.60 7.76 24.77
C LEU A 2 -6.12 8.67 25.91
N GLU A 3 -6.90 9.69 26.25
CA GLU A 3 -6.65 10.57 27.38
C GLU A 3 -6.59 9.80 28.71
N GLU A 4 -7.55 8.90 28.95
CA GLU A 4 -7.56 8.03 30.13
C GLU A 4 -6.28 7.18 30.22
N GLU A 5 -5.84 6.58 29.12
CA GLU A 5 -4.59 5.81 29.09
C GLU A 5 -3.37 6.69 29.40
N TYR A 6 -3.36 7.93 28.92
CA TYR A 6 -2.28 8.88 29.17
C TYR A 6 -2.10 9.12 30.67
N PHE A 7 -3.17 9.46 31.39
CA PHE A 7 -3.08 9.70 32.83
C PHE A 7 -2.85 8.41 33.63
N ARG A 8 -3.53 7.31 33.29
CA ARG A 8 -3.37 6.02 33.99
C ARG A 8 -1.96 5.43 33.86
N SER A 9 -1.31 5.68 32.73
CA SER A 9 0.05 5.18 32.45
C SER A 9 1.17 6.13 32.88
N ASN A 10 0.85 7.16 33.68
CA ASN A 10 1.79 8.21 34.08
C ASN A 10 2.44 8.91 32.87
N TYR A 11 1.60 9.44 31.99
CA TYR A 11 1.98 10.25 30.83
C TYR A 11 2.79 9.48 29.76
N ASN A 12 2.59 8.16 29.67
CA ASN A 12 3.37 7.32 28.75
C ASN A 12 2.74 7.25 27.33
N ILE A 13 3.37 7.94 26.38
CA ILE A 13 2.95 7.94 24.97
C ILE A 13 2.99 6.54 24.34
N THR A 14 3.94 5.69 24.74
CA THR A 14 4.03 4.30 24.24
C THR A 14 2.79 3.49 24.63
N ALA A 15 2.24 3.71 25.83
CA ALA A 15 1.01 3.06 26.27
C ALA A 15 -0.20 3.53 25.44
N MET A 16 -0.33 4.85 25.22
CA MET A 16 -1.39 5.42 24.37
C MET A 16 -1.36 4.87 22.94
N LEU A 17 -0.18 4.87 22.29
CA LEU A 17 -0.03 4.37 20.93
C LEU A 17 -0.32 2.87 20.86
N ARG A 18 0.08 2.10 21.86
CA ARG A 18 -0.23 0.66 21.95
C ARG A 18 -1.74 0.44 22.05
N LEU A 19 -2.46 1.25 22.82
CA LEU A 19 -3.91 1.19 22.90
C LEU A 19 -4.56 1.55 21.57
N LEU A 20 -4.15 2.67 20.95
CA LEU A 20 -4.65 3.12 19.65
C LEU A 20 -4.50 2.02 18.59
N PHE A 21 -3.29 1.50 18.40
CA PHE A 21 -3.01 0.51 17.35
C PHE A 21 -3.65 -0.87 17.61
N LYS A 22 -4.06 -1.16 18.85
CA LYS A 22 -4.79 -2.38 19.19
C LYS A 22 -6.31 -2.21 19.22
N SER A 23 -6.81 -0.98 19.16
CA SER A 23 -8.24 -0.68 19.18
C SER A 23 -8.97 -1.19 17.94
N ASP A 24 -10.24 -1.55 18.09
CA ASP A 24 -11.05 -1.99 16.94
C ASP A 24 -11.36 -0.83 15.99
N PHE A 25 -11.43 0.40 16.51
CA PHE A 25 -11.51 1.61 15.69
C PHE A 25 -10.35 1.67 14.67
N PHE A 26 -9.11 1.52 15.15
CA PHE A 26 -7.93 1.54 14.27
C PHE A 26 -7.95 0.37 13.27
N LYS A 27 -8.24 -0.85 13.71
CA LYS A 27 -8.32 -2.03 12.81
C LYS A 27 -9.38 -1.86 11.71
N LYS A 28 -10.55 -1.28 12.05
CA LYS A 28 -11.65 -1.04 11.10
C LYS A 28 -11.36 0.10 10.11
N SER A 29 -10.38 0.96 10.40
CA SER A 29 -9.97 2.04 9.48
C SER A 29 -9.15 1.56 8.27
N THR A 30 -8.88 0.25 8.16
CA THR A 30 -8.20 -0.33 6.99
C THR A 30 -8.95 0.04 5.72
N PHE A 31 -8.24 0.55 4.71
CA PHE A 31 -8.79 1.06 3.44
C PHE A 31 -9.73 2.28 3.53
N ALA A 32 -9.89 2.91 4.70
CA ALA A 32 -10.72 4.11 4.84
C ALA A 32 -10.09 5.37 4.22
N LYS A 33 -8.78 5.39 4.02
CA LYS A 33 -8.03 6.52 3.45
C LYS A 33 -7.86 6.36 1.94
N VAL A 34 -8.26 7.38 1.18
CA VAL A 34 -7.86 7.55 -0.21
C VAL A 34 -6.41 8.03 -0.25
N LYS A 35 -5.55 7.29 -0.97
CA LYS A 35 -4.13 7.64 -1.13
C LYS A 35 -3.98 8.94 -1.92
N SER A 36 -3.12 9.84 -1.46
CA SER A 36 -2.70 10.98 -2.27
C SER A 36 -1.99 10.50 -3.55
N PRO A 37 -1.89 11.33 -4.59
CA PRO A 37 -1.10 10.99 -5.79
C PRO A 37 0.32 10.50 -5.48
N ALA A 38 1.01 11.16 -4.55
CA ALA A 38 2.35 10.75 -4.13
C ALA A 38 2.36 9.37 -3.47
N GLU A 39 1.39 9.08 -2.61
CA GLU A 39 1.23 7.76 -1.99
C GLU A 39 0.93 6.66 -3.01
N THR A 40 0.14 6.96 -4.06
CA THR A 40 -0.13 6.03 -5.15
C THR A 40 1.15 5.74 -5.94
N VAL A 41 1.83 6.78 -6.44
CA VAL A 41 3.03 6.62 -7.26
C VAL A 41 4.14 5.89 -6.50
N ILE A 42 4.50 6.38 -5.31
CA ILE A 42 5.57 5.77 -4.50
C ILE A 42 5.18 4.36 -4.02
N GLY A 43 3.90 4.12 -3.71
CA GLY A 43 3.40 2.81 -3.35
C GLY A 43 3.60 1.79 -4.48
N THR A 44 3.26 2.17 -5.71
CA THR A 44 3.45 1.34 -6.91
C THR A 44 4.93 1.09 -7.17
N LEU A 45 5.79 2.12 -7.14
CA LEU A 45 7.24 1.95 -7.35
C LEU A 45 7.86 0.99 -6.33
N LYS A 46 7.44 1.08 -5.06
CA LYS A 46 7.86 0.13 -4.02
C LYS A 46 7.36 -1.29 -4.28
N LEU A 47 6.12 -1.44 -4.72
CA LEU A 47 5.53 -2.74 -5.08
C LEU A 47 6.31 -3.42 -6.20
N VAL A 48 6.60 -2.70 -7.28
CA VAL A 48 7.36 -3.23 -8.42
C VAL A 48 8.88 -3.27 -8.13
N GLY A 49 9.32 -2.72 -7.01
CA GLY A 49 10.71 -2.78 -6.57
C GLY A 49 11.66 -1.97 -7.44
N ASP A 50 11.17 -0.87 -8.00
CA ASP A 50 11.95 0.12 -8.75
C ASP A 50 12.42 1.27 -7.83
N PHE A 51 13.35 2.11 -8.32
CA PHE A 51 13.89 3.28 -7.64
C PHE A 51 14.41 3.00 -6.22
N LYS A 52 15.01 1.84 -6.00
CA LYS A 52 15.70 1.51 -4.73
C LYS A 52 16.91 2.41 -4.46
N PHE A 53 17.50 2.95 -5.52
CA PHE A 53 18.57 3.94 -5.50
C PHE A 53 18.23 5.07 -6.48
N PRO A 54 18.73 6.29 -6.24
CA PRO A 54 18.55 7.41 -7.16
C PRO A 54 19.07 7.06 -8.56
N ARG A 55 18.25 7.29 -9.58
CA ARG A 55 18.58 7.08 -11.00
C ARG A 55 17.81 8.09 -11.87
N PRO A 56 18.26 8.35 -13.11
CA PRO A 56 17.51 9.17 -14.06
C PRO A 56 16.07 8.67 -14.27
N GLY A 57 15.14 9.59 -14.56
CA GLY A 57 13.72 9.31 -14.77
C GLY A 57 12.84 9.53 -13.55
N LEU A 58 13.39 9.95 -12.41
CA LEU A 58 12.61 10.31 -11.21
C LEU A 58 11.70 11.52 -11.46
N ASP A 59 12.15 12.45 -12.29
CA ASP A 59 11.39 13.60 -12.77
C ASP A 59 10.07 13.17 -13.45
N LEU A 60 10.10 12.14 -14.30
CA LEU A 60 8.88 11.58 -14.90
C LEU A 60 7.92 11.04 -13.83
N MET A 61 8.44 10.44 -12.76
CA MET A 61 7.59 9.97 -11.65
C MET A 61 6.95 11.16 -10.93
N THR A 62 7.68 12.25 -10.72
CA THR A 62 7.13 13.48 -10.14
C THR A 62 6.07 14.13 -11.04
N MET A 63 6.22 14.06 -12.36
CA MET A 63 5.21 14.56 -13.30
C MET A 63 3.91 13.75 -13.22
N ASN A 64 3.99 12.43 -13.08
CA ASN A 64 2.80 11.60 -12.86
C ASN A 64 2.04 11.99 -11.58
N ILE A 65 2.77 12.30 -10.49
CA ILE A 65 2.15 12.80 -9.24
C ILE A 65 1.42 14.13 -9.51
N ARG A 66 2.04 15.02 -10.28
CA ARG A 66 1.45 16.31 -10.67
C ARG A 66 0.21 16.16 -11.55
N TYR A 67 0.23 15.26 -12.55
CA TYR A 67 -0.94 15.01 -13.43
C TYR A 67 -2.14 14.47 -12.67
N MET A 68 -1.91 13.78 -11.56
CA MET A 68 -2.95 13.33 -10.63
C MET A 68 -3.38 14.41 -9.61
N GLY A 69 -2.89 15.65 -9.76
CA GLY A 69 -3.34 16.82 -8.99
C GLY A 69 -2.44 17.25 -7.82
N GLN A 70 -1.30 16.59 -7.57
CA GLN A 70 -0.41 16.93 -6.46
C GLN A 70 0.97 17.38 -6.96
N ASP A 71 1.11 18.66 -7.29
CA ASP A 71 2.44 19.23 -7.58
C ASP A 71 3.25 19.34 -6.29
N LEU A 72 4.33 18.56 -6.17
CA LEU A 72 5.11 18.47 -4.93
C LEU A 72 5.80 19.80 -4.63
N LEU A 73 5.78 20.21 -3.36
CA LEU A 73 6.34 21.49 -2.89
C LEU A 73 5.66 22.74 -3.48
N ASN A 74 4.56 22.57 -4.22
CA ASN A 74 3.83 23.65 -4.87
C ASN A 74 2.32 23.50 -4.61
N PRO A 75 1.84 23.74 -3.37
CA PRO A 75 0.43 23.66 -3.06
C PRO A 75 -0.37 24.72 -3.85
N PRO A 76 -1.59 24.41 -4.31
CA PRO A 76 -2.38 25.32 -5.14
C PRO A 76 -2.86 26.56 -4.38
N THR A 77 -3.06 26.46 -3.06
CA THR A 77 -3.56 27.55 -2.20
C THR A 77 -2.89 27.51 -0.82
N VAL A 78 -3.20 28.51 0.02
CA VAL A 78 -2.79 28.55 1.43
C VAL A 78 -3.40 27.43 2.28
N GLU A 79 -4.50 26.81 1.82
CA GLU A 79 -5.11 25.64 2.48
C GLU A 79 -4.29 24.36 2.23
N GLY A 80 -3.36 24.39 1.27
CA GLY A 80 -2.55 23.26 0.88
C GLY A 80 -3.16 22.49 -0.29
N TRP A 81 -2.90 21.18 -0.32
CA TRP A 81 -3.47 20.28 -1.31
C TRP A 81 -4.82 19.72 -0.85
N HIS A 82 -5.68 19.36 -1.80
CA HIS A 82 -6.90 18.59 -1.57
C HIS A 82 -6.61 17.30 -0.77
N THR A 83 -7.63 16.72 -0.15
CA THR A 83 -7.48 15.46 0.60
C THR A 83 -8.66 14.51 0.42
N GLY A 84 -8.45 13.24 0.78
CA GLY A 84 -9.53 12.26 0.76
C GLY A 84 -10.08 12.01 -0.64
N ARG A 85 -11.41 12.03 -0.79
CA ARG A 85 -12.10 11.68 -2.04
C ARG A 85 -11.87 12.67 -3.17
N GLU A 86 -11.51 13.92 -2.87
CA GLU A 86 -11.23 14.95 -3.87
C GLU A 86 -9.99 14.63 -4.73
N TRP A 87 -9.19 13.66 -4.30
CA TRP A 87 -8.08 13.13 -5.08
C TRP A 87 -8.50 12.21 -6.24
N ILE A 88 -9.80 11.92 -6.37
CA ILE A 88 -10.37 11.00 -7.34
C ILE A 88 -11.50 11.72 -8.10
N ASP A 89 -11.24 11.96 -9.38
CA ASP A 89 -12.22 12.36 -10.40
C ASP A 89 -12.08 11.44 -11.62
N SER A 90 -12.90 11.66 -12.66
CA SER A 90 -12.89 10.82 -13.86
C SER A 90 -11.56 10.82 -14.61
N GLY A 91 -10.79 11.91 -14.58
CA GLY A 91 -9.47 12.01 -15.19
C GLY A 91 -8.36 11.44 -14.30
N THR A 92 -8.28 11.90 -13.05
CA THR A 92 -7.21 11.49 -12.13
C THR A 92 -7.29 10.01 -11.75
N LEU A 93 -8.49 9.40 -11.77
CA LEU A 93 -8.65 7.97 -11.60
C LEU A 93 -8.01 7.17 -12.74
N VAL A 94 -8.23 7.60 -13.99
CA VAL A 94 -7.68 6.95 -15.18
C VAL A 94 -6.15 7.04 -15.17
N GLU A 95 -5.59 8.20 -14.83
CA GLU A 95 -4.13 8.38 -14.68
C GLU A 95 -3.54 7.41 -13.65
N ARG A 96 -4.19 7.23 -12.49
CA ARG A 96 -3.75 6.29 -11.45
C ARG A 96 -3.76 4.84 -11.93
N ILE A 97 -4.80 4.46 -12.66
CA ILE A 97 -4.95 3.11 -13.22
C ILE A 97 -3.86 2.87 -14.27
N ASN A 98 -3.69 3.80 -15.22
CA ASN A 98 -2.71 3.71 -16.29
C ASN A 98 -1.29 3.62 -15.74
N PHE A 99 -0.92 4.53 -14.83
CA PHE A 99 0.39 4.49 -14.19
C PHE A 99 0.64 3.17 -13.47
N THR A 100 -0.34 2.68 -12.69
CA THR A 100 -0.18 1.42 -11.96
C THR A 100 -0.08 0.22 -12.90
N ALA A 101 -0.90 0.18 -13.95
CA ALA A 101 -0.91 -0.89 -14.94
C ALA A 101 0.40 -0.94 -15.74
N ASP A 102 0.93 0.21 -16.16
CA ASP A 102 2.21 0.31 -16.87
C ASP A 102 3.37 -0.23 -16.02
N GLN A 103 3.46 0.22 -14.77
CA GLN A 103 4.53 -0.22 -13.86
C GLN A 103 4.40 -1.70 -13.50
N VAL A 104 3.19 -2.22 -13.25
CA VAL A 104 2.97 -3.63 -12.90
C VAL A 104 3.12 -4.54 -14.14
N GLY A 105 2.78 -4.05 -15.32
CA GLY A 105 2.88 -4.79 -16.58
C GLY A 105 4.32 -5.01 -17.05
N ASN A 106 5.27 -4.21 -16.58
CA ASN A 106 6.67 -4.39 -16.91
C ASN A 106 7.31 -5.53 -16.10
N ILE A 107 7.39 -6.71 -16.74
CA ILE A 107 7.97 -7.94 -16.19
C ILE A 107 9.46 -7.85 -15.86
N ASN A 108 10.16 -6.78 -16.27
CA ASN A 108 11.57 -6.59 -15.93
C ASN A 108 11.77 -6.11 -14.50
N HIS A 109 10.74 -5.51 -13.89
CA HIS A 109 10.78 -5.04 -12.51
C HIS A 109 10.96 -6.18 -11.51
N SER A 110 11.87 -5.97 -10.55
CA SER A 110 12.23 -7.01 -9.57
C SER A 110 11.05 -7.46 -8.70
N GLY A 111 10.15 -6.53 -8.34
CA GLY A 111 8.92 -6.83 -7.60
C GLY A 111 7.94 -7.66 -8.41
N VAL A 112 7.75 -7.35 -9.70
CA VAL A 112 6.89 -8.12 -10.60
C VAL A 112 7.43 -9.54 -10.80
N LYS A 113 8.74 -9.70 -11.01
CA LYS A 113 9.40 -11.02 -11.05
C LYS A 113 9.16 -11.81 -9.75
N ASN A 114 9.24 -11.15 -8.60
CA ASN A 114 8.97 -11.80 -7.31
C ASN A 114 7.52 -12.25 -7.18
N ILE A 115 6.56 -11.47 -7.68
CA ILE A 115 5.14 -11.84 -7.71
C ILE A 115 4.94 -13.07 -8.60
N ILE A 116 5.48 -13.04 -9.82
CA ILE A 116 5.41 -14.18 -10.76
C ILE A 116 6.00 -15.44 -10.13
N ASN A 117 7.20 -15.35 -9.55
CA ASN A 117 7.86 -16.48 -8.91
C ASN A 117 7.04 -17.08 -7.74
N ARG A 118 6.36 -16.23 -6.96
CA ARG A 118 5.47 -16.69 -5.88
C ARG A 118 4.24 -17.41 -6.43
N LEU A 119 3.62 -16.89 -7.47
CA LEU A 119 2.48 -17.53 -8.13
C LEU A 119 2.89 -18.89 -8.72
N SER A 120 4.02 -18.95 -9.42
CA SER A 120 4.55 -20.19 -10.00
C SER A 120 4.93 -21.23 -8.95
N SER A 121 5.16 -20.84 -7.69
CA SER A 121 5.50 -21.78 -6.61
C SER A 121 4.31 -22.59 -6.10
N VAL A 122 3.07 -22.18 -6.40
CA VAL A 122 1.84 -22.87 -5.98
C VAL A 122 1.65 -24.19 -6.74
N GLY A 123 2.10 -24.27 -7.99
CA GLY A 123 2.03 -25.48 -8.79
C GLY A 123 2.32 -25.23 -10.29
N PRO A 124 2.52 -26.30 -11.08
CA PRO A 124 2.83 -26.18 -12.51
C PRO A 124 1.67 -25.64 -13.35
N VAL A 125 0.43 -25.77 -12.87
CA VAL A 125 -0.79 -25.24 -13.50
C VAL A 125 -1.66 -24.63 -12.41
N LEU A 126 -2.15 -23.42 -12.65
CA LEU A 126 -3.06 -22.70 -11.75
C LEU A 126 -4.46 -22.64 -12.36
N THR A 127 -5.48 -22.83 -11.54
CA THR A 127 -6.85 -22.44 -11.95
C THR A 127 -6.97 -20.93 -11.97
N ALA A 128 -8.00 -20.40 -12.65
CA ALA A 128 -8.27 -18.97 -12.67
C ALA A 128 -8.45 -18.40 -11.24
N GLU A 129 -9.11 -19.16 -10.36
CA GLU A 129 -9.32 -18.78 -8.97
C GLU A 129 -8.01 -18.72 -8.18
N GLN A 130 -7.13 -19.71 -8.34
CA GLN A 130 -5.83 -19.74 -7.68
C GLN A 130 -4.93 -18.60 -8.15
N LEU A 131 -4.99 -18.27 -9.45
CA LEU A 131 -4.27 -17.14 -10.01
C LEU A 131 -4.77 -15.82 -9.43
N VAL A 132 -6.08 -15.58 -9.42
CA VAL A 132 -6.68 -14.36 -8.88
C VAL A 132 -6.39 -14.23 -7.39
N GLU A 133 -6.59 -15.28 -6.59
CA GLU A 133 -6.31 -15.26 -5.16
C GLU A 133 -4.83 -14.96 -4.88
N GLY A 134 -3.91 -15.63 -5.58
CA GLY A 134 -2.48 -15.38 -5.43
C GLY A 134 -2.10 -13.94 -5.79
N CYS A 135 -2.72 -13.36 -6.82
CA CYS A 135 -2.52 -11.95 -7.17
C CYS A 135 -3.01 -11.02 -6.02
N LEU A 136 -4.20 -11.26 -5.49
CA LEU A 136 -4.77 -10.48 -4.37
C LEU A 136 -3.92 -10.60 -3.10
N GLU A 137 -3.41 -11.79 -2.79
CA GLU A 137 -2.48 -12.02 -1.69
C GLU A 137 -1.21 -11.18 -1.85
N ASN A 138 -0.61 -11.15 -3.03
CA ASN A 138 0.60 -10.40 -3.31
C ASN A 138 0.39 -8.87 -3.34
N LEU A 139 -0.80 -8.41 -3.69
CA LEU A 139 -1.14 -6.98 -3.77
C LEU A 139 -1.51 -6.37 -2.40
N GLY A 140 -1.71 -7.20 -1.36
CA GLY A 140 -2.01 -6.71 -0.02
C GLY A 140 -3.02 -7.55 0.75
N SER A 141 -3.19 -8.83 0.39
CA SER A 141 -4.22 -9.72 0.96
C SER A 141 -5.62 -9.14 0.87
N TYR A 142 -5.96 -8.60 -0.31
CA TYR A 142 -7.29 -8.12 -0.61
C TYR A 142 -8.30 -9.26 -0.61
N GLN A 143 -9.46 -9.04 -0.01
CA GLN A 143 -10.56 -10.00 -0.02
C GLN A 143 -11.60 -9.56 -1.04
N PHE A 144 -12.02 -10.48 -1.90
CA PHE A 144 -13.06 -10.22 -2.90
C PHE A 144 -14.31 -11.05 -2.57
N GLY A 145 -15.43 -10.37 -2.34
CA GLY A 145 -16.72 -10.99 -1.99
C GLY A 145 -16.88 -11.34 -0.50
N ASN A 146 -18.05 -11.86 -0.14
CA ASN A 146 -18.49 -12.14 1.23
C ASN A 146 -17.96 -13.51 1.76
N ARG A 147 -16.68 -13.81 1.52
CA ARG A 147 -16.07 -15.08 1.93
C ARG A 147 -15.37 -14.92 3.27
N ASP A 148 -15.66 -15.82 4.21
CA ASP A 148 -14.95 -15.91 5.48
C ASP A 148 -13.45 -16.10 5.24
N PRO A 149 -12.58 -15.49 6.06
CA PRO A 149 -11.14 -15.59 5.90
C PRO A 149 -10.71 -17.05 6.02
N LYS A 150 -10.16 -17.61 4.94
CA LYS A 150 -9.32 -18.80 5.08
C LYS A 150 -8.08 -18.39 5.87
N PRO A 151 -7.64 -19.20 6.86
CA PRO A 151 -6.36 -18.95 7.51
C PRO A 151 -5.31 -18.90 6.41
N THR A 152 -4.69 -17.73 6.23
CA THR A 152 -3.65 -17.54 5.23
C THR A 152 -2.60 -18.62 5.44
N LEU A 153 -2.19 -19.32 4.36
CA LEU A 153 -1.00 -20.18 4.35
C LEU A 153 0.25 -19.30 4.39
N GLY A 154 0.35 -18.52 5.47
CA GLY A 154 1.37 -17.55 5.74
C GLY A 154 1.58 -17.60 7.24
N THR A 155 2.22 -18.68 7.70
CA THR A 155 2.99 -18.67 8.93
C THR A 155 3.56 -17.27 9.13
N ARG A 156 3.14 -16.59 10.19
CA ARG A 156 3.95 -15.54 10.82
C ARG A 156 5.34 -16.13 10.98
N ARG A 157 6.25 -15.89 10.03
CA ARG A 157 7.68 -16.07 10.23
C ARG A 157 8.00 -15.11 11.37
N LYS A 158 7.99 -15.64 12.61
CA LYS A 158 8.71 -15.04 13.72
C LYS A 158 10.09 -14.73 13.14
N ARG A 159 10.42 -13.45 12.95
CA ARG A 159 11.82 -13.06 12.83
C ARG A 159 12.48 -13.63 14.08
N ARG A 160 13.28 -14.68 13.91
CA ARG A 160 14.21 -15.10 14.96
C ARG A 160 15.01 -13.85 15.29
N ARG A 161 14.89 -13.38 16.52
CA ARG A 161 15.94 -12.52 17.08
C ARG A 161 17.06 -13.51 17.39
N ASP A 162 18.16 -13.40 16.66
CA ASP A 162 19.37 -14.07 17.07
C ASP A 162 19.88 -13.34 18.32
N PRO A 163 20.19 -14.06 19.42
CA PRO A 163 20.86 -13.46 20.55
C PRO A 163 22.32 -13.15 20.20
N LEU A 164 22.80 -11.98 20.64
CA LEU A 164 24.22 -11.68 20.80
C LEU A 164 24.83 -12.60 21.87
#